data_AF-A0A6C1KL97-F1
#
_entry.id   AF-A0A6C1KL97-F1
#
_cell.length_a   1.000
_cell.length_b   1.000
_cell.length_c   1.000
_cell.angle_alpha   90.00
_cell.angle_beta   90.00
_cell.angle_gamma   90.00
#
_symmetry.space_group_name_H-M   'P 1'
#
loop_
_entity.id
_entity.type
_entity.pdbx_description
1 polymer ?
#
loop_
_entity_poly.entity_id
_entity_poly.type
_entity_poly.pdbx_seq_one_letter_code
_entity_poly.pdbx_strand_id
1 'polypeptide(L)'
;MTFILPPALVVFLGAGLGGVVRHLVNMTVPKLLGTGFPFATFLINVSGSFLMGIMVGYLAFKDGEFWNQTMRLFLTTGILGGYTTFSTFSLDFFLLMERGAYSSALAYVVGSVALAFIAVFVGIAVMRALT
;
A
#
# COMPACT_ATOMS: atom_id res chain seq x y z
N MET A 1 -18.44 28.93 -10.09
CA MET A 1 -18.44 27.79 -9.14
C MET A 1 -17.73 26.63 -9.83
N THR A 2 -16.41 26.63 -9.79
CA THR A 2 -15.58 25.63 -10.47
C THR A 2 -15.74 24.31 -9.72
N PHE A 3 -16.31 23.31 -10.40
CA PHE A 3 -16.54 21.97 -9.87
C PHE A 3 -15.25 21.41 -9.28
N ILE A 4 -15.19 21.22 -7.96
CA ILE A 4 -14.07 20.57 -7.22
C ILE A 4 -14.02 19.05 -7.49
N LEU A 5 -15.01 18.53 -8.23
CA LEU A 5 -15.24 17.12 -8.49
C LEU A 5 -14.22 16.38 -9.39
N PRO A 6 -13.53 16.99 -10.38
CA PRO A 6 -12.70 16.23 -11.31
C PRO A 6 -11.51 15.49 -10.64
N PRO A 7 -10.71 16.12 -9.76
CA PRO A 7 -9.63 15.42 -9.06
C PRO A 7 -10.15 14.42 -8.02
N ALA A 8 -11.25 14.75 -7.33
CA ALA A 8 -11.85 13.88 -6.32
C ALA A 8 -12.42 12.60 -6.94
N LEU A 9 -13.04 12.68 -8.12
CA LEU A 9 -13.56 11.53 -8.85
C LEU A 9 -12.44 10.57 -9.25
N VAL A 10 -11.30 11.10 -9.68
CA VAL A 10 -10.12 10.31 -10.04
C VAL A 10 -9.58 9.55 -8.82
N VAL A 11 -9.48 10.23 -7.67
CA VAL A 11 -9.10 9.57 -6.41
C VAL A 11 -10.12 8.52 -6.01
N PHE A 12 -11.43 8.82 -6.10
CA PHE A 12 -12.51 7.88 -5.75
C PHE A 12 -12.43 6.60 -6.58
N LEU A 13 -12.27 6.71 -7.90
CA LEU A 13 -12.16 5.56 -8.80
C LEU A 13 -10.92 4.71 -8.46
N GLY A 14 -9.76 5.36 -8.29
CA GLY A 14 -8.54 4.66 -7.92
C GLY A 14 -8.66 3.98 -6.55
N ALA A 15 -9.17 4.68 -5.54
CA ALA A 15 -9.33 4.16 -4.19
C ALA A 15 -10.34 3.02 -4.11
N GLY A 16 -11.42 3.08 -4.89
CA GLY A 16 -12.37 1.98 -5.04
C GLY A 16 -11.68 0.71 -5.58
N LEU A 17 -10.91 0.84 -6.65
CA LEU A 17 -10.14 -0.28 -7.21
C LEU A 17 -9.12 -0.83 -6.22
N GLY A 18 -8.32 0.04 -5.59
CA GLY A 18 -7.34 -0.35 -4.57
C GLY A 18 -8.01 -1.06 -3.38
N GLY A 19 -9.15 -0.55 -2.93
CA GLY A 19 -9.95 -1.14 -1.86
C GLY A 19 -10.50 -2.51 -2.21
N VAL A 20 -10.96 -2.72 -3.44
CA VAL A 20 -11.40 -4.05 -3.92
C VAL A 20 -10.23 -5.03 -3.93
N VAL A 21 -9.06 -4.65 -4.45
CA VAL A 21 -7.87 -5.53 -4.43
C VAL A 21 -7.49 -5.87 -2.99
N ARG A 22 -7.44 -4.89 -2.09
CA ARG A 22 -7.20 -5.14 -0.65
C ARG A 22 -8.23 -6.11 -0.07
N HIS A 23 -9.52 -5.92 -0.37
CA HIS A 23 -10.57 -6.79 0.11
C HIS A 23 -10.37 -8.24 -0.36
N LEU A 24 -10.02 -8.45 -1.63
CA LEU A 24 -9.73 -9.78 -2.16
C LEU A 24 -8.53 -10.42 -1.45
N VAL A 25 -7.45 -9.67 -1.21
CA VAL A 25 -6.28 -10.16 -0.46
C VAL A 25 -6.67 -10.54 0.98
N ASN A 26 -7.48 -9.72 1.65
CA ASN A 26 -7.99 -10.01 3.00
C ASN A 26 -8.88 -11.26 3.04
N MET A 27 -9.55 -11.64 1.94
CA MET A 27 -10.33 -12.87 1.87
C MET A 27 -9.49 -14.11 1.53
N THR A 28 -8.42 -13.96 0.76
CA THR A 28 -7.65 -15.09 0.22
C THR A 28 -6.49 -15.48 1.11
N VAL A 29 -5.73 -14.52 1.63
CA VAL A 29 -4.51 -14.79 2.40
C VAL A 29 -4.77 -15.59 3.68
N PRO A 30 -5.83 -15.32 4.47
CA PRO A 30 -6.11 -16.13 5.65
C PRO A 30 -6.43 -17.59 5.35
N LYS A 31 -6.94 -17.90 4.14
CA LYS A 31 -7.19 -19.29 3.70
C LYS A 31 -5.90 -20.04 3.36
N LEU A 32 -4.84 -19.31 2.99
CA LEU A 32 -3.56 -19.86 2.58
C LEU A 32 -2.55 -19.93 3.73
N LEU A 33 -2.51 -18.90 4.57
CA LEU A 33 -1.50 -18.72 5.62
C LEU A 33 -2.08 -18.79 7.05
N GLY A 34 -3.40 -18.98 7.19
CA GLY A 34 -4.09 -19.01 8.47
C GLY A 34 -4.33 -17.62 9.08
N THR A 35 -4.89 -17.62 10.30
CA THR A 35 -5.29 -16.40 11.05
C THR A 35 -4.44 -16.14 12.30
N GLY A 36 -3.37 -16.93 12.48
CA GLY A 36 -2.43 -16.79 13.61
C GLY A 36 -1.56 -15.54 13.54
N PHE A 37 -1.40 -14.95 12.36
CA PHE A 37 -0.65 -13.71 12.15
C PHE A 37 -1.32 -12.88 11.03
N PRO A 38 -1.22 -11.53 11.05
CA PRO A 38 -1.93 -10.65 10.10
C PRO A 38 -1.20 -10.56 8.74
N PHE A 39 -1.01 -11.71 8.10
CA PHE A 39 -0.26 -11.79 6.83
C PHE A 39 -0.89 -10.97 5.71
N ALA A 40 -2.22 -10.85 5.67
CA ALA A 40 -2.91 -10.09 4.63
C ALA A 40 -2.49 -8.61 4.68
N THR A 41 -2.72 -7.93 5.79
CA THR A 41 -2.35 -6.52 6.00
C THR A 41 -0.85 -6.30 5.84
N PHE A 42 -0.02 -7.22 6.35
CA PHE A 42 1.42 -7.19 6.17
C PHE A 42 1.81 -7.15 4.68
N LEU A 43 1.31 -8.11 3.89
CA LEU A 43 1.61 -8.22 2.46
C LEU A 43 1.10 -7.01 1.70
N ILE A 44 -0.12 -6.55 2.01
CA ILE A 44 -0.72 -5.35 1.41
C ILE A 44 0.17 -4.12 1.59
N ASN A 45 0.66 -3.86 2.81
CA ASN A 45 1.43 -2.65 3.09
C ASN A 45 2.86 -2.74 2.52
N VAL A 46 3.51 -3.90 2.59
CA VAL A 46 4.86 -4.10 2.04
C VAL A 46 4.85 -4.03 0.51
N SER A 47 3.93 -4.74 -0.15
CA SER A 47 3.82 -4.69 -1.61
C SER A 47 3.37 -3.31 -2.10
N GLY A 48 2.46 -2.65 -1.37
CA GLY A 48 2.04 -1.28 -1.68
C GLY A 48 3.19 -0.28 -1.58
N SER A 49 4.08 -0.45 -0.59
CA SER A 49 5.29 0.38 -0.45
C SER A 49 6.29 0.12 -1.59
N PHE A 50 6.46 -1.14 -2.01
CA PHE A 50 7.26 -1.47 -3.19
C PHE A 50 6.71 -0.82 -4.47
N LEU A 51 5.40 -0.94 -4.69
CA LEU A 51 4.72 -0.33 -5.84
C LEU A 51 4.80 1.20 -5.81
N MET A 52 4.69 1.82 -4.62
CA MET A 52 4.93 3.26 -4.46
C MET A 52 6.36 3.62 -4.91
N GLY A 53 7.34 2.82 -4.52
CA GLY A 53 8.73 3.01 -4.93
C GLY A 53 8.93 2.91 -6.44
N ILE A 54 8.31 1.92 -7.08
CA ILE A 54 8.28 1.80 -8.55
C ILE A 54 7.68 3.05 -9.17
N MET A 55 6.50 3.47 -8.71
CA MET A 55 5.83 4.64 -9.25
C MET A 55 6.75 5.86 -9.13
N VAL A 56 7.17 6.23 -7.92
CA VAL A 56 8.04 7.39 -7.69
C VAL A 56 9.37 7.31 -8.47
N GLY A 57 9.99 6.13 -8.54
CA GLY A 57 11.23 5.90 -9.29
C GLY A 57 11.07 6.19 -10.78
N TYR A 58 9.99 5.71 -11.39
CA TYR A 58 9.66 6.00 -12.79
C TYR A 58 9.45 7.51 -13.05
N LEU A 59 8.86 8.21 -12.08
CA LEU A 59 8.58 9.66 -12.19
C LEU A 59 9.81 10.54 -12.10
N ALA A 60 10.81 10.11 -11.33
CA ALA A 60 12.02 10.88 -11.17
C ALA A 60 12.86 10.93 -12.47
N PHE A 61 12.62 10.03 -13.42
CA PHE A 61 13.43 9.85 -14.63
C PHE A 61 12.77 10.27 -15.94
N LYS A 62 11.43 10.30 -16.03
CA LYS A 62 10.76 10.86 -17.20
C LYS A 62 10.44 12.33 -16.98
N ASP A 63 11.13 13.19 -17.72
CA ASP A 63 10.81 14.61 -17.85
C ASP A 63 9.35 14.80 -18.27
N GLY A 64 8.50 15.14 -17.29
CA GLY A 64 7.36 16.05 -17.40
C GLY A 64 6.12 15.64 -18.21
N GLU A 65 6.21 14.83 -19.27
CA GLU A 65 5.11 14.75 -20.24
C GLU A 65 4.05 13.68 -19.93
N PHE A 66 4.46 12.53 -19.39
CA PHE A 66 3.54 11.40 -19.15
C PHE A 66 2.90 11.36 -17.76
N TRP A 67 3.32 12.22 -16.82
CA TRP A 67 2.77 12.22 -15.46
C TRP A 67 2.08 13.52 -15.10
N ASN A 68 0.91 13.71 -15.71
CA ASN A 68 0.01 14.78 -15.29
C ASN A 68 -0.55 14.50 -13.88
N GLN A 69 -1.03 15.56 -13.22
CA GLN A 69 -1.59 15.50 -11.88
C GLN A 69 -2.67 14.42 -11.70
N THR A 70 -3.44 14.12 -12.76
CA THR A 70 -4.47 13.10 -12.78
C THR A 70 -3.90 11.70 -12.53
N MET A 71 -2.82 11.31 -13.22
CA MET A 71 -2.19 9.99 -13.01
C MET A 71 -1.62 9.85 -11.60
N ARG A 72 -1.00 10.92 -11.06
CA ARG A 72 -0.54 10.92 -9.66
C ARG A 72 -1.69 10.64 -8.70
N LEU A 73 -2.77 11.40 -8.82
CA LEU A 73 -3.93 11.24 -7.96
C LEU A 73 -4.57 9.86 -8.10
N PHE A 74 -4.68 9.34 -9.32
CA PHE A 74 -5.26 8.02 -9.57
C PHE A 74 -4.43 6.90 -8.96
N LEU A 75 -3.12 6.88 -9.21
CA LEU A 75 -2.26 5.76 -8.87
C LEU A 75 -1.78 5.81 -7.41
N THR A 76 -1.29 6.95 -6.94
CA THR A 76 -0.71 7.05 -5.58
C THR A 76 -1.80 7.30 -4.55
N THR A 77 -2.58 8.37 -4.69
CA THR A 77 -3.60 8.74 -3.70
C THR A 77 -4.82 7.83 -3.80
N GLY A 78 -5.22 7.46 -5.02
CA GLY A 78 -6.32 6.55 -5.30
C GLY A 78 -5.94 5.09 -5.03
N ILE A 79 -5.37 4.39 -6.02
CA ILE A 79 -5.12 2.94 -5.96
C ILE A 79 -4.28 2.56 -4.74
N LEU A 80 -3.07 3.12 -4.59
CA LEU A 80 -2.22 2.75 -3.46
C LEU A 80 -2.79 3.21 -2.11
N GLY A 81 -3.46 4.36 -2.06
CA GLY A 81 -4.14 4.84 -0.85
C GLY A 81 -5.34 3.98 -0.43
N GLY A 82 -6.10 3.43 -1.38
CA GLY A 82 -7.20 2.50 -1.11
C GLY A 82 -6.74 1.07 -0.85
N TYR A 83 -5.62 0.67 -1.47
CA TYR A 83 -5.00 -0.64 -1.33
C TYR A 83 -4.29 -0.79 0.02
N THR A 84 -3.42 0.14 0.39
CA THR A 84 -2.69 0.10 1.66
C THR A 84 -3.57 0.55 2.83
N THR A 85 -3.20 0.17 4.06
CA THR A 85 -3.99 0.55 5.24
C THR A 85 -3.17 0.59 6.52
N PHE A 86 -3.13 1.76 7.14
CA PHE A 86 -2.56 1.93 8.48
C PHE A 86 -3.58 1.63 9.60
N SER A 87 -4.87 1.92 9.37
CA SER A 87 -5.92 1.67 10.37
C SER A 87 -6.12 0.18 10.67
N THR A 88 -6.14 -0.67 9.64
CA THR A 88 -6.21 -2.13 9.83
C THR A 88 -4.91 -2.65 10.47
N PHE A 89 -3.74 -2.12 10.09
CA PHE A 89 -2.48 -2.45 10.74
C PHE A 89 -2.50 -2.17 12.25
N SER A 90 -2.98 -1.00 12.67
CA SER A 90 -3.09 -0.66 14.10
C SER A 90 -4.07 -1.57 14.84
N LEU A 91 -5.19 -1.95 14.21
CA LEU A 91 -6.15 -2.89 14.79
C LEU A 91 -5.54 -4.29 14.93
N ASP A 92 -4.85 -4.80 13.90
CA ASP A 92 -4.17 -6.09 13.94
C ASP A 92 -3.12 -6.16 15.04
N PHE A 93 -2.35 -5.08 15.23
CA PHE A 93 -1.42 -4.97 16.37
C PHE A 93 -2.16 -5.02 17.71
N PHE A 94 -3.23 -4.23 17.87
CA PHE A 94 -4.04 -4.25 19.08
C PHE A 94 -4.58 -5.64 19.39
N LEU A 95 -5.13 -6.35 18.40
CA LEU A 95 -5.68 -7.69 18.57
C LEU A 95 -4.60 -8.73 18.94
N LEU A 96 -3.37 -8.59 18.41
CA LEU A 96 -2.24 -9.42 18.82
C LEU A 96 -1.88 -9.17 20.30
N MET A 97 -1.87 -7.91 20.73
CA MET A 97 -1.60 -7.54 22.12
C MET A 97 -2.71 -8.03 23.06
N GLU A 98 -3.98 -7.87 22.67
CA GLU A 98 -5.15 -8.27 23.46
C GLU A 98 -5.15 -9.77 23.77
N ARG A 99 -4.78 -10.61 22.79
CA ARG A 99 -4.70 -12.07 22.98
C ARG A 99 -3.38 -12.56 23.57
N GLY A 100 -2.51 -11.67 24.05
CA GLY A 100 -1.24 -12.01 24.68
C GLY A 100 -0.12 -12.47 23.73
N ALA A 101 -0.29 -12.29 22.41
CA ALA A 101 0.69 -12.70 21.41
C ALA A 101 1.80 -11.65 21.20
N TYR A 102 2.49 -11.26 22.27
CA TYR A 102 3.41 -10.11 22.30
C TYR A 102 4.60 -10.25 21.33
N SER A 103 5.18 -11.44 21.20
CA SER A 103 6.27 -11.70 20.26
C SER A 103 5.81 -11.49 18.80
N SER A 104 4.63 -11.99 18.46
CA SER A 104 4.00 -11.78 17.15
C SER A 104 3.64 -10.31 16.93
N ALA A 105 3.14 -9.60 17.93
CA ALA A 105 2.84 -8.17 17.86
C ALA A 105 4.09 -7.34 17.54
N LEU A 106 5.20 -7.62 18.24
CA LEU A 106 6.49 -6.97 18.01
C LEU A 106 7.03 -7.29 16.61
N ALA A 107 7.03 -8.56 16.22
CA ALA A 107 7.46 -8.98 14.88
C ALA A 107 6.61 -8.35 13.78
N TYR A 108 5.31 -8.22 13.99
CA TYR A 108 4.39 -7.57 13.05
C TYR A 108 4.70 -6.10 12.86
N VAL A 109 4.82 -5.32 13.94
CA VAL A 109 5.12 -3.88 13.85
C VAL A 109 6.50 -3.63 13.25
N VAL A 110 7.53 -4.26 13.80
CA VAL A 110 8.93 -4.04 13.35
C VAL A 110 9.09 -4.55 11.92
N GLY A 111 8.58 -5.73 11.62
CA GLY A 111 8.66 -6.34 10.28
C GLY A 111 7.92 -5.51 9.24
N SER A 112 6.68 -5.09 9.51
CA SER A 112 5.91 -4.26 8.57
C SER A 112 6.61 -2.95 8.26
N VAL A 113 7.11 -2.23 9.27
CA VAL A 113 7.77 -0.94 9.06
C VAL A 113 9.11 -1.11 8.34
N ALA A 114 9.97 -2.01 8.83
CA ALA A 114 11.30 -2.22 8.25
C ALA A 114 11.21 -2.68 6.79
N LEU A 115 10.34 -3.65 6.50
CA LEU A 115 10.19 -4.18 5.15
C LEU A 115 9.45 -3.21 4.23
N ALA A 116 8.51 -2.39 4.72
CA ALA A 116 7.91 -1.33 3.91
C ALA A 116 8.95 -0.29 3.47
N PHE A 117 9.86 0.13 4.37
CA PHE A 117 10.96 1.02 4.01
C PHE A 117 11.91 0.39 3.01
N ILE A 118 12.36 -0.85 3.26
CA ILE A 118 13.20 -1.56 2.30
C ILE A 118 12.50 -1.67 0.94
N ALA A 119 11.22 -2.06 0.94
CA ALA A 119 10.42 -2.22 -0.26
C ALA A 119 10.35 -0.94 -1.11
N VAL A 120 10.10 0.23 -0.51
CA VAL A 120 10.06 1.48 -1.29
C VAL A 120 11.42 1.83 -1.90
N PHE A 121 12.52 1.66 -1.16
CA PHE A 121 13.87 1.89 -1.70
C PHE A 121 14.20 0.92 -2.84
N VAL A 122 13.87 -0.37 -2.66
CA VAL A 122 14.07 -1.40 -3.69
C VAL A 122 13.23 -1.07 -4.93
N GLY A 123 11.97 -0.67 -4.77
CA GLY A 123 11.11 -0.28 -5.89
C GLY A 123 11.67 0.89 -6.69
N ILE A 124 12.21 1.91 -6.00
CA ILE A 124 12.89 3.04 -6.65
C ILE A 124 14.14 2.54 -7.39
N ALA A 125 15.00 1.77 -6.74
CA ALA A 125 16.25 1.28 -7.32
C ALA A 125 16.00 0.40 -8.55
N VAL A 126 15.00 -0.48 -8.50
CA VAL A 126 14.58 -1.32 -9.64
C VAL A 126 14.18 -0.44 -10.82
N MET A 127 13.36 0.59 -10.61
CA MET A 127 12.96 1.46 -11.71
C MET A 127 14.11 2.25 -12.29
N ARG A 128 15.01 2.78 -11.45
CA ARG A 128 16.23 3.46 -11.92
C ARG A 128 17.14 2.57 -12.76
N ALA A 129 17.16 1.27 -12.51
CA ALA A 129 17.97 0.33 -13.28
C ALA A 129 17.33 0.00 -14.65
N LEU A 130 16.03 0.24 -14.82
CA LEU A 130 15.26 -0.11 -16.01
C LEU A 130 14.95 1.07 -16.93
N THR A 131 15.12 2.31 -16.46
CA THR A 131 14.83 3.55 -17.20
C THR A 131 16.07 4.41 -17.32
#